data_AF-A0A962P3H7-F1
#
_entry.id   AF-A0A962P3H7-F1
#
_cell.length_a   1.000
_cell.length_b   1.000
_cell.length_c   1.000
_cell.angle_alpha   90.00
_cell.angle_beta   90.00
_cell.angle_gamma   90.00
#
_symmetry.space_group_name_H-M   'P 1'
#
loop_
_entity.id
_entity.type
_entity.pdbx_description
1 polymer ?
#
loop_
_entity_poly.entity_id
_entity_poly.type
_entity_poly.pdbx_seq_one_letter_code
_entity_poly.pdbx_strand_id
1 'polypeptide(L)'
;ARGVQNKVLEAMAMAKPVVATSAAMEGIPSVAGQPICDHEKDFIEACVRLLNEGDQRELGTKGRQNVLQEFNWDQNLLKLEELLGDRSAQPGISTENNKTLDEAMSVGEVLS
;
A
#
# COMPACT_ATOMS: atom_id res chain seq x y z
N ALA A 1 -12.07 15.67 1.66
CA ALA A 1 -11.04 14.92 0.92
C ALA A 1 -11.30 13.43 1.16
N ARG A 2 -11.63 12.65 0.12
CA ARG A 2 -11.67 11.19 0.26
C ARG A 2 -10.23 10.72 0.18
N GLY A 3 -9.70 10.22 1.30
CA GLY A 3 -8.32 9.72 1.36
C GLY A 3 -8.16 8.41 0.57
N VAL A 4 -6.95 7.88 0.54
CA VAL A 4 -6.67 6.56 -0.04
C VAL A 4 -7.46 5.49 0.71
N GLN A 5 -8.08 4.56 -0.03
CA GLN A 5 -8.92 3.50 0.52
C GLN A 5 -8.09 2.35 1.13
N ASN A 6 -7.25 2.68 2.11
CA ASN A 6 -6.30 1.73 2.70
C ASN A 6 -6.99 0.53 3.34
N LYS A 7 -8.21 0.67 3.84
CA LYS A 7 -8.89 -0.42 4.56
C LYS A 7 -9.23 -1.61 3.66
N VAL A 8 -9.60 -1.36 2.41
CA VAL A 8 -9.82 -2.44 1.44
C VAL A 8 -8.49 -3.13 1.11
N LEU A 9 -7.44 -2.34 0.86
CA LEU A 9 -6.10 -2.87 0.57
C LEU A 9 -5.53 -3.67 1.73
N GLU A 10 -5.66 -3.20 2.98
CA GLU A 10 -5.25 -3.91 4.19
C GLU A 10 -5.98 -5.26 4.32
N ALA A 11 -7.30 -5.29 4.11
CA ALA A 11 -8.08 -6.52 4.16
C ALA A 11 -7.67 -7.52 3.06
N MET A 12 -7.51 -7.03 1.83
CA MET A 12 -7.03 -7.84 0.70
C MET A 12 -5.62 -8.39 0.95
N ALA A 13 -4.69 -7.57 1.48
CA ALA A 13 -3.33 -7.99 1.83
C ALA A 13 -3.32 -9.12 2.86
N MET A 14 -4.27 -9.10 3.81
CA MET A 14 -4.47 -10.15 4.82
C MET A 14 -5.19 -11.40 4.29
N ALA A 15 -5.39 -11.51 2.97
CA ALA A 15 -6.16 -12.56 2.32
C ALA A 15 -7.57 -12.73 2.90
N LYS A 16 -8.22 -11.61 3.29
CA LYS A 16 -9.61 -11.63 3.71
C LYS A 16 -10.50 -11.36 2.50
N PRO A 17 -11.58 -12.14 2.31
CA PRO A 17 -12.60 -11.77 1.35
C PRO A 17 -13.21 -10.42 1.73
N VAL A 18 -13.48 -9.58 0.74
CA VAL A 18 -14.06 -8.25 0.95
C VAL A 18 -15.46 -8.22 0.34
N VAL A 19 -16.36 -7.41 0.88
CA VAL A 19 -17.56 -6.91 0.21
C VAL A 19 -17.48 -5.39 0.33
N ALA A 20 -17.56 -4.67 -0.78
CA ALA A 20 -17.30 -3.24 -0.81
C ALA A 20 -18.29 -2.51 -1.74
N THR A 21 -18.43 -1.21 -1.54
CA THR A 21 -19.14 -0.33 -2.49
C THR A 21 -18.21 0.08 -3.63
N SER A 22 -18.77 0.56 -4.74
CA SER A 22 -17.99 1.13 -5.84
C SER A 22 -17.12 2.30 -5.36
N ALA A 23 -17.63 3.14 -4.46
CA ALA A 23 -16.89 4.23 -3.85
C ALA A 23 -15.70 3.76 -2.98
N ALA A 24 -15.81 2.61 -2.31
CA ALA A 24 -14.72 2.03 -1.52
C ALA A 24 -13.66 1.35 -2.41
N MET A 25 -14.04 0.94 -3.62
CA MET A 25 -13.16 0.34 -4.63
C MET A 25 -12.53 1.38 -5.58
N GLU A 26 -12.85 2.67 -5.42
CA GLU A 26 -12.29 3.73 -6.26
C GLU A 26 -10.75 3.72 -6.20
N GLY A 27 -10.11 3.61 -7.36
CA GLY A 27 -8.65 3.49 -7.48
C GLY A 27 -8.07 2.11 -7.17
N ILE A 28 -8.91 1.10 -6.91
CA ILE A 28 -8.50 -0.29 -6.72
C ILE A 28 -8.99 -1.14 -7.90
N PRO A 29 -8.10 -1.79 -8.66
CA PRO A 29 -8.50 -2.70 -9.73
C PRO A 29 -9.45 -3.79 -9.21
N SER A 30 -10.53 -4.02 -9.96
CA SER A 30 -11.52 -5.05 -9.59
C SER A 30 -10.92 -6.45 -9.77
N VAL A 31 -11.11 -7.30 -8.77
CA VAL A 31 -10.68 -8.70 -8.78
C VAL A 31 -11.84 -9.58 -9.24
N ALA A 32 -11.59 -10.56 -10.10
CA ALA A 32 -12.65 -11.43 -10.62
C ALA A 32 -13.42 -12.13 -9.49
N GLY A 33 -14.74 -11.94 -9.46
CA GLY A 33 -15.65 -12.50 -8.45
C GLY A 33 -15.76 -11.69 -7.16
N GLN A 34 -15.01 -10.59 -7.01
CA GLN A 34 -15.10 -9.66 -5.88
C GLN A 34 -16.49 -9.00 -5.85
N PRO A 35 -17.28 -9.16 -4.77
CA PRO A 35 -18.57 -8.50 -4.66
C PRO A 35 -18.40 -6.98 -4.52
N ILE A 36 -19.03 -6.23 -5.43
CA ILE A 36 -19.15 -4.77 -5.37
C ILE A 36 -20.65 -4.44 -5.36
N CYS A 37 -21.13 -3.88 -4.25
CA CYS A 37 -22.55 -3.67 -3.99
C CYS A 37 -22.77 -2.25 -3.45
N ASP A 38 -23.57 -1.44 -4.15
CA ASP A 38 -23.87 -0.05 -3.74
C ASP A 38 -25.21 0.09 -3.00
N HIS A 39 -26.03 -0.96 -3.04
CA HIS A 39 -27.34 -1.00 -2.40
C HIS A 39 -27.35 -1.97 -1.22
N GLU A 40 -28.10 -1.60 -0.17
CA GLU A 40 -28.13 -2.34 1.11
C GLU A 40 -28.50 -3.82 0.92
N LYS A 41 -29.54 -4.08 0.10
CA LYS A 41 -30.02 -5.44 -0.14
C LYS A 41 -28.93 -6.33 -0.75
N ASP A 42 -28.29 -5.85 -1.81
CA ASP A 42 -27.24 -6.60 -2.52
C ASP A 42 -26.02 -6.81 -1.62
N PHE A 43 -25.70 -5.83 -0.78
CA PHE A 43 -24.59 -5.92 0.18
C PHE A 43 -24.86 -6.99 1.25
N ILE A 44 -26.07 -7.01 1.82
CA ILE A 44 -26.49 -8.02 2.79
C ILE A 44 -26.44 -9.41 2.17
N GLU A 45 -27.02 -9.58 0.97
CA GLU A 45 -27.04 -10.85 0.26
C GLU A 45 -25.61 -11.34 -0.05
N ALA A 46 -24.72 -10.45 -0.50
CA ALA A 46 -23.31 -10.78 -0.73
C ALA A 46 -22.60 -11.23 0.56
N CYS A 47 -22.81 -10.53 1.68
CA CYS A 47 -22.25 -10.92 2.97
C CYS A 47 -22.74 -12.30 3.43
N VAL A 48 -24.05 -12.56 3.34
CA VAL A 48 -24.66 -13.85 3.73
C VAL A 48 -24.14 -14.97 2.83
N ARG A 49 -24.10 -14.75 1.52
CA ARG A 49 -23.55 -15.71 0.55
C ARG A 49 -22.12 -16.08 0.92
N LEU A 50 -21.29 -15.06 1.10
CA LEU A 50 -19.88 -15.23 1.39
C LEU A 50 -19.66 -15.98 2.71
N LEU A 51 -20.48 -15.74 3.73
CA LEU A 51 -20.44 -16.47 5.00
C LEU A 51 -20.83 -17.95 4.88
N ASN A 52 -21.66 -18.33 3.91
CA ASN A 52 -22.26 -19.66 3.82
C ASN A 52 -21.71 -20.57 2.70
N GLU A 53 -21.26 -20.01 1.57
CA GLU A 53 -20.99 -20.78 0.33
C GLU A 53 -19.51 -21.19 0.14
N GLY A 54 -18.63 -20.83 1.06
CA GLY A 54 -17.25 -21.35 1.13
C GLY A 54 -16.25 -20.77 0.12
N ASP A 55 -16.65 -19.80 -0.71
CA ASP A 55 -15.77 -19.10 -1.68
C ASP A 55 -14.76 -18.13 -1.03
N GLN A 56 -14.92 -17.85 0.27
CA GLN A 56 -14.11 -16.92 1.07
C GLN A 56 -12.60 -17.06 0.87
N ARG A 57 -12.09 -18.30 0.85
CA ARG A 57 -10.65 -18.57 0.80
C ARG A 57 -10.09 -18.26 -0.58
N GLU A 58 -10.83 -18.59 -1.63
CA GLU A 58 -10.43 -18.30 -3.00
C GLU A 58 -10.44 -16.78 -3.24
N LEU A 59 -11.52 -16.10 -2.86
CA LEU A 59 -11.64 -14.65 -2.98
C LEU A 59 -10.55 -13.91 -2.20
N GLY A 60 -10.30 -14.32 -0.95
CA GLY A 60 -9.21 -13.76 -0.15
C GLY A 60 -7.84 -13.97 -0.79
N THR A 61 -7.58 -15.13 -1.38
CA THR A 61 -6.33 -15.42 -2.09
C THR A 61 -6.15 -14.53 -3.31
N LYS A 62 -7.19 -14.38 -4.14
CA LYS A 62 -7.17 -13.50 -5.32
C LYS A 62 -6.95 -12.04 -4.92
N GLY A 63 -7.62 -11.57 -3.85
CA GLY A 63 -7.42 -10.22 -3.31
C GLY A 63 -5.97 -9.97 -2.88
N ARG A 64 -5.36 -10.92 -2.16
CA ARG A 64 -3.95 -10.81 -1.75
C ARG A 64 -3.00 -10.78 -2.95
N GLN A 65 -3.23 -11.63 -3.95
CA GLN A 65 -2.42 -11.65 -5.17
C GLN A 65 -2.49 -10.30 -5.91
N ASN A 66 -3.69 -9.72 -6.03
CA ASN A 66 -3.88 -8.40 -6.64
C ASN A 66 -3.08 -7.30 -5.91
N VAL A 67 -3.10 -7.30 -4.57
CA VAL A 67 -2.31 -6.33 -3.78
C VAL A 67 -0.81 -6.48 -4.04
N LEU A 68 -0.29 -7.70 -4.04
CA LEU A 68 1.12 -7.97 -4.27
C LEU A 68 1.59 -7.62 -5.69
N GLN A 69 0.69 -7.67 -6.66
CA GLN A 69 0.98 -7.35 -8.07
C GLN A 69 0.89 -5.85 -8.36
N GLU A 70 -0.19 -5.19 -7.92
CA GLU A 70 -0.51 -3.81 -8.35
C GLU A 70 -0.06 -2.73 -7.36
N PHE A 71 0.11 -3.08 -6.08
CA PHE A 71 0.40 -2.14 -5.00
C PHE A 71 1.79 -2.37 -4.39
N ASN A 72 2.75 -2.75 -5.24
CA ASN A 72 4.14 -2.91 -4.90
C ASN A 72 4.90 -1.57 -5.03
N TRP A 73 5.52 -1.12 -3.94
CA TRP A 73 6.29 0.13 -3.90
C TRP A 73 7.44 0.17 -4.90
N ASP A 74 8.21 -0.91 -5.03
CA ASP A 74 9.38 -0.95 -5.91
C ASP A 74 8.94 -0.73 -7.37
N GLN A 75 7.85 -1.38 -7.80
CA GLN A 75 7.32 -1.24 -9.15
C GLN A 75 6.67 0.13 -9.39
N ASN A 76 5.97 0.66 -8.39
CA ASN A 76 5.28 1.95 -8.51
C ASN A 76 6.26 3.13 -8.46
N LEU A 77 7.36 3.03 -7.73
CA LEU A 77 8.43 4.02 -7.72
C LEU A 77 9.15 4.09 -9.07
N LEU A 78 9.44 2.94 -9.71
CA LEU A 78 10.04 2.94 -11.05
C LEU A 78 9.18 3.69 -12.08
N LYS A 79 7.87 3.45 -12.10
CA LYS A 79 6.93 4.18 -12.98
C LYS A 79 6.93 5.67 -12.69
N LEU A 80 7.03 6.05 -11.41
CA LEU A 80 7.09 7.46 -11.01
C LEU A 80 8.42 8.09 -11.44
N GLU A 81 9.54 7.39 -11.28
CA GLU A 81 10.86 7.82 -11.75
C GLU A 81 10.87 8.03 -13.27
N GLU A 82 10.23 7.14 -14.05
CA GLU A 82 10.05 7.31 -15.49
C GLU A 82 9.25 8.56 -15.84
N LEU A 83 8.15 8.82 -15.13
CA LEU A 83 7.31 10.01 -15.35
C LEU A 83 8.02 11.32 -14.94
N LEU A 84 8.88 11.26 -13.92
CA LEU A 84 9.73 12.37 -13.51
C LEU A 84 10.99 12.50 -14.39
N GLY A 85 11.29 11.47 -15.16
CA GLY A 85 12.48 11.27 -15.97
C GLY A 85 12.43 11.91 -17.35
N ASP A 86 12.18 13.23 -17.39
CA ASP A 86 12.88 14.13 -18.32
C ASP A 86 13.16 15.47 -17.62
N ARG A 87 14.10 15.43 -16.66
CA ARG A 87 14.94 16.57 -16.31
C ARG A 87 16.38 16.16 -16.54
N SER A 88 16.81 16.34 -17.77
CA SER A 88 18.23 16.42 -18.09
C SER A 88 18.97 17.32 -17.08
N ALA A 89 19.93 16.70 -16.39
CA ALA A 89 21.12 17.29 -15.77
C ALA A 89 20.95 18.48 -14.79
N GLN A 90 21.05 18.20 -13.50
CA GLN A 90 21.89 19.01 -12.60
C GLN A 90 22.78 18.09 -11.75
N PRO A 91 24.11 18.09 -11.95
CA PRO A 91 25.02 17.45 -11.03
C PRO A 91 25.31 18.40 -9.87
N GLY A 92 25.06 17.99 -8.64
CA GLY A 92 25.64 18.63 -7.47
C GLY A 92 24.81 18.55 -6.19
N ILE A 93 24.93 17.46 -5.45
CA ILE A 93 25.03 17.53 -3.98
C ILE A 93 26.15 16.57 -3.57
N SER A 94 27.35 17.12 -3.38
CA SER A 94 28.49 16.47 -2.76
C SER A 94 28.10 16.04 -1.35
N THR A 95 28.12 14.74 -1.06
CA THR A 95 27.94 14.20 0.30
C THR A 95 29.29 14.22 1.02
N GLU A 96 29.78 15.40 1.37
CA GLU A 96 30.76 15.53 2.44
C GLU A 96 30.04 16.01 3.69
N ASN A 97 29.69 15.07 4.57
CA ASN A 97 29.66 15.27 6.02
C ASN A 97 29.29 13.96 6.72
N ASN A 98 30.29 13.09 6.89
CA ASN A 98 30.27 12.15 8.01
C ASN A 98 31.70 11.99 8.57
N LYS A 99 32.18 13.04 9.23
CA LYS A 99 33.33 13.01 10.14
C LYS A 99 33.21 14.19 11.11
N THR A 100 32.58 13.94 12.25
CA THR A 100 32.97 14.44 13.60
C THR A 100 31.89 14.02 14.60
N LEU A 101 31.92 12.74 14.99
CA LEU A 101 31.38 12.31 16.30
C LEU A 101 32.48 11.66 17.16
N ASP A 102 33.74 11.71 16.71
CA ASP A 102 34.89 11.16 17.44
C ASP A 102 35.63 12.20 18.30
N GLU A 103 35.19 13.47 18.32
CA GLU A 103 35.78 14.52 19.16
C GLU A 103 35.02 14.77 20.48
N ALA A 104 33.90 14.08 20.72
CA ALA A 104 33.12 14.24 21.95
C ALA A 104 33.63 13.39 23.14
N MET A 105 34.82 12.79 23.05
CA MET A 105 35.30 11.83 24.06
C MET A 105 36.75 12.06 24.52
N SER A 106 37.21 13.32 24.58
CA SER A 106 38.55 13.65 25.10
C SER A 106 38.63 14.86 26.03
N VAL A 107 37.53 15.40 26.56
CA VAL A 107 37.61 16.48 27.57
C VAL A 107 36.90 16.03 28.85
N GLY A 108 37.57 15.14 29.56
CA GLY A 108 37.12 14.58 30.83
C GLY A 108 38.29 14.27 31.73
N GLU A 109 39.22 15.22 31.92
CA GLU A 109 40.16 15.20 33.04
C GLU A 109 40.84 16.58 33.24
N VAL A 110 41.11 16.90 34.51
CA VAL A 110 41.88 18.03 35.07
C VAL A 110 41.10 19.37 35.09
N LEU A 111 40.67 19.95 36.22
CA LEU A 111 41.39 20.30 37.44
C LEU A 111 40.43 20.56 38.62
N SER A 112 40.86 20.09 39.80
CA SER A 112 40.77 20.68 41.16
C SER A 112 39.48 21.31 41.67
#